data_AF-A0A6A4I517-F1
#
_entry.id   AF-A0A6A4I517-F1
#
_cell.length_a   1.000
_cell.length_b   1.000
_cell.length_c   1.000
_cell.angle_alpha   90.00
_cell.angle_beta   90.00
_cell.angle_gamma   90.00
#
_symmetry.space_group_name_H-M   'P 1'
#
loop_
_entity.id
_entity.type
_entity.pdbx_description
1 polymer ?
#
loop_
_entity_poly.entity_id
_entity_poly.type
_entity_poly.pdbx_seq_one_letter_code
_entity_poly.pdbx_strand_id
1 'polypeptide(L)'
;MPVAAKGREDVKAQKELLKEYFQDAGSEPECIIRKIIAANDFYYNVVGQVRKDKWSKARVSLCFNPLRHGHRPWLIIWHGTLERCPNDHTAAFAEYET
;
A
#
# COMPACT_ATOMS: atom_id res chain seq x y z
N MET A 1 -9.05 -6.01 17.84
CA MET A 1 -8.14 -5.32 16.90
C MET A 1 -7.87 -6.29 15.75
N PRO A 2 -8.10 -5.93 14.48
CA PRO A 2 -7.85 -6.83 13.36
C PRO A 2 -6.37 -7.25 13.34
N VAL A 3 -6.08 -8.51 13.05
CA VAL A 3 -4.71 -9.09 13.13
C VAL A 3 -3.70 -8.36 12.23
N ALA A 4 -4.17 -7.73 11.15
CA ALA A 4 -3.38 -6.88 10.28
C ALA A 4 -2.85 -5.61 10.95
N ALA A 5 -3.54 -5.07 11.97
CA ALA A 5 -3.17 -3.80 12.61
C ALA A 5 -1.85 -3.86 13.37
N LYS A 6 -1.41 -5.07 13.77
CA LYS A 6 -0.13 -5.30 14.44
C LYS A 6 1.05 -5.41 13.45
N GLY A 7 0.80 -5.33 12.14
CA GLY A 7 1.84 -5.34 11.12
C GLY A 7 2.83 -6.50 11.29
N ARG A 8 4.13 -6.21 11.28
CA ARG A 8 5.19 -7.24 11.44
C ARG A 8 5.33 -7.79 12.86
N GLU A 9 4.70 -7.18 13.86
CA GLU A 9 4.83 -7.60 15.26
C GLU A 9 4.07 -8.92 15.54
N ASP A 10 3.11 -9.28 14.69
CA ASP A 10 2.25 -10.46 14.89
C ASP A 10 2.03 -11.27 13.60
N VAL A 11 3.13 -11.55 12.89
CA VAL A 11 3.13 -12.38 11.67
C VAL A 11 2.59 -13.77 11.94
N LYS A 12 2.80 -14.30 13.16
CA LYS A 12 2.31 -15.62 13.55
C LYS A 12 0.78 -15.66 13.54
N ALA A 13 0.12 -14.72 14.20
CA ALA A 13 -1.34 -14.67 14.21
C ALA A 13 -1.93 -14.43 12.81
N GLN A 14 -1.25 -13.69 11.94
CA GLN A 14 -1.67 -13.48 10.54
C GLN A 14 -1.65 -14.79 9.74
N LYS A 15 -0.57 -15.58 9.88
CA LYS A 15 -0.44 -16.89 9.23
C LYS A 15 -1.45 -17.91 9.78
N GLU A 16 -1.71 -17.89 11.09
CA GLU A 16 -2.73 -18.73 11.72
C GLU A 16 -4.13 -18.40 11.21
N LEU A 17 -4.46 -17.11 11.12
CA LEU A 17 -5.75 -16.67 10.57
C LEU A 17 -5.90 -17.09 9.10
N LEU A 18 -4.85 -16.96 8.29
CA LEU A 18 -4.88 -17.41 6.89
C LEU A 18 -5.07 -18.93 6.79
N LYS A 19 -4.46 -19.72 7.68
CA LYS A 19 -4.71 -21.16 7.74
C LYS A 19 -6.18 -21.46 8.08
N GLU A 20 -6.74 -20.79 9.08
CA GLU A 20 -8.14 -20.96 9.50
C GLU A 20 -9.12 -20.70 8.34
N TYR A 21 -8.92 -19.61 7.58
CA TYR A 21 -9.82 -19.28 6.47
C TYR A 21 -9.75 -20.22 5.27
N PHE A 22 -8.59 -20.86 5.04
CA PHE A 22 -8.34 -21.67 3.84
C PHE A 22 -8.21 -23.16 4.13
N GLN A 23 -8.40 -23.60 5.38
CA GLN A 23 -8.28 -25.02 5.75
C GLN A 23 -9.28 -25.93 5.03
N ASP A 24 -10.46 -25.41 4.68
CA ASP A 24 -11.54 -26.17 4.04
C ASP A 24 -11.66 -25.87 2.53
N ALA A 25 -10.69 -25.18 1.94
CA ALA A 25 -10.76 -24.73 0.55
C ALA A 25 -10.38 -25.83 -0.48
N GLY A 26 -10.15 -27.07 -0.04
CA GLY A 26 -9.75 -28.21 -0.88
C GLY A 26 -8.24 -28.52 -0.83
N SER A 27 -7.76 -29.39 -1.72
CA SER A 27 -6.41 -29.98 -1.65
C SER A 27 -5.26 -29.08 -2.13
N GLU A 28 -5.47 -28.24 -3.15
CA GLU A 28 -4.46 -27.26 -3.63
C GLU A 28 -4.07 -26.19 -2.59
N PRO A 29 -5.03 -25.59 -1.83
CA PRO A 29 -4.75 -24.63 -0.77
C PRO A 29 -3.81 -25.14 0.31
N GLU A 30 -3.83 -26.43 0.67
CA GLU A 30 -2.95 -26.97 1.71
C GLU A 30 -1.46 -26.84 1.35
N CYS A 31 -1.11 -27.08 0.08
CA CYS A 31 0.25 -26.92 -0.41
C CYS A 31 0.70 -25.46 -0.35
N ILE A 32 -0.19 -24.54 -0.70
CA ILE A 32 0.06 -23.10 -0.68
C ILE A 32 0.22 -22.60 0.76
N ILE A 33 -0.65 -23.01 1.68
CA ILE A 33 -0.58 -22.64 3.11
C ILE A 33 0.75 -23.09 3.71
N ARG A 34 1.22 -24.32 3.41
CA ARG A 34 2.53 -24.80 3.88
C ARG A 34 3.68 -23.90 3.39
N LYS A 35 3.65 -23.48 2.13
CA LYS A 35 4.65 -22.56 1.56
C LYS A 35 4.58 -21.18 2.22
N ILE A 36 3.37 -20.66 2.46
CA ILE A 36 3.15 -19.38 3.16
C ILE A 36 3.70 -19.43 4.60
N ILE A 37 3.48 -20.53 5.32
CA ILE A 37 4.00 -20.71 6.68
C ILE A 37 5.53 -20.66 6.68
N ALA A 38 6.18 -21.29 5.72
CA ALA A 38 7.64 -21.32 5.58
C ALA A 38 8.26 -20.04 4.98
N ALA A 39 7.46 -19.13 4.42
CA ALA A 39 7.96 -17.93 3.77
C ALA A 39 8.55 -16.92 4.77
N ASN A 40 9.74 -16.41 4.46
CA ASN A 40 10.45 -15.38 5.22
C ASN A 40 10.06 -13.95 4.78
N ASP A 41 9.48 -13.82 3.58
CA ASP A 41 9.06 -12.58 2.93
C ASP A 41 7.54 -12.37 2.98
N PHE A 42 6.87 -13.02 3.94
CA PHE A 42 5.43 -12.96 4.10
C PHE A 42 4.94 -11.52 4.29
N TYR A 43 3.96 -11.13 3.48
CA TYR A 43 3.27 -9.85 3.55
C TYR A 43 1.77 -10.07 3.77
N TYR A 44 1.22 -9.37 4.75
CA TYR A 44 -0.21 -9.39 5.07
C TYR A 44 -0.62 -7.99 5.51
N ASN A 45 -1.72 -7.49 4.96
CA ASN A 45 -2.24 -6.17 5.28
C ASN A 45 -3.73 -6.08 4.97
N VAL A 46 -4.41 -5.10 5.58
CA VAL A 46 -5.79 -4.77 5.22
C VAL A 46 -5.82 -4.17 3.82
N VAL A 47 -6.74 -4.66 2.98
CA VAL A 47 -7.06 -3.99 1.73
C VAL A 47 -7.97 -2.81 2.05
N GLY A 48 -7.51 -1.60 1.76
CA GLY A 48 -8.26 -0.37 2.03
C GLY A 48 -7.88 0.74 1.07
N GLN A 49 -8.76 1.73 0.95
CA GLN A 49 -8.52 2.93 0.15
C GLN A 49 -8.31 4.13 1.07
N VAL A 50 -7.23 4.88 0.83
CA VAL A 50 -7.02 6.17 1.49
C VAL A 50 -7.77 7.23 0.68
N ARG A 51 -8.78 7.85 1.31
CA ARG A 51 -9.52 8.98 0.73
C ARG A 51 -9.12 10.26 1.46
N LYS A 52 -8.65 11.24 0.69
CA LYS A 52 -8.29 12.58 1.16
C LYS A 52 -8.83 13.61 0.17
N ASP A 53 -9.32 14.73 0.69
CA ASP A 53 -9.74 15.86 -0.14
C ASP A 53 -8.55 16.68 -0.65
N LYS A 54 -7.42 16.65 0.08
CA LYS A 54 -6.13 17.22 -0.31
C LYS A 54 -4.99 16.28 0.09
N TRP A 55 -4.02 16.11 -0.80
CA TRP A 55 -2.85 15.24 -0.59
C TRP A 55 -1.62 16.03 -0.11
N SER A 56 -1.71 17.35 -0.11
CA SER A 56 -0.71 18.28 0.37
C SER A 56 -1.17 19.08 1.59
N LYS A 57 -0.21 19.49 2.41
CA LYS A 57 -0.39 20.45 3.50
C LYS A 57 0.87 21.28 3.68
N ALA A 58 0.74 22.59 3.52
CA ALA A 58 1.85 23.55 3.59
C ALA A 58 2.99 23.15 2.63
N ARG A 59 4.12 22.68 3.15
CA ARG A 59 5.31 22.29 2.37
C ARG A 59 5.47 20.79 2.18
N VAL A 60 4.51 19.98 2.63
CA VAL A 60 4.58 18.51 2.57
C VAL A 60 3.46 17.99 1.69
N SER A 61 3.80 17.14 0.72
CA SER A 61 2.83 16.38 -0.07
C SER A 61 3.02 14.89 0.17
N LEU A 62 1.92 14.17 0.34
CA LEU A 62 1.93 12.72 0.41
C LEU A 62 1.93 12.17 -1.00
N CYS A 63 3.09 11.67 -1.42
CA CYS A 63 3.22 10.99 -2.68
C CYS A 63 2.88 9.51 -2.50
N PHE A 64 1.71 9.09 -3.00
CA PHE A 64 1.25 7.71 -2.93
C PHE A 64 1.25 7.07 -4.31
N ASN A 65 1.74 5.84 -4.41
CA ASN A 65 1.52 4.99 -5.59
C ASN A 65 0.33 4.06 -5.31
N PRO A 66 -0.90 4.44 -5.66
CA PRO A 66 -2.02 3.52 -5.54
C PRO A 66 -1.79 2.40 -6.54
N LEU A 67 -1.93 1.17 -6.08
CA LEU A 67 -1.93 -0.05 -6.89
C LEU A 67 -2.98 0.03 -8.02
N ARG A 68 -2.66 0.73 -9.11
CA ARG A 68 -3.31 0.66 -10.43
C ARG A 68 -2.22 0.31 -11.44
N HIS A 69 -1.87 -0.97 -11.54
CA HIS A 69 -1.22 -1.67 -12.67
C HIS A 69 -0.34 -0.86 -13.65
N GLY A 70 0.45 0.09 -13.17
CA GLY A 70 1.16 1.05 -14.01
C GLY A 70 2.37 1.54 -13.25
N HIS A 71 3.52 0.95 -13.54
CA HIS A 71 4.78 1.48 -13.09
C HIS A 71 4.93 2.89 -13.69
N ARG A 72 5.00 3.93 -12.84
CA ARG A 72 5.55 5.28 -13.11
C ARG A 72 4.67 6.49 -13.51
N PRO A 73 3.36 6.62 -13.29
CA PRO A 73 2.69 7.92 -13.54
C PRO A 73 3.10 9.01 -12.54
N TRP A 74 3.19 8.66 -11.25
CA TRP A 74 3.24 9.65 -10.16
C TRP A 74 4.60 10.37 -10.02
N LEU A 75 5.73 9.66 -10.18
CA LEU A 75 7.07 10.26 -10.11
C LEU A 75 7.30 11.29 -11.22
N ILE A 76 6.80 10.98 -12.42
CA ILE A 76 6.97 11.84 -13.60
C ILE A 76 6.14 13.12 -13.44
N ILE A 77 4.89 13.00 -13.00
CA ILE A 77 4.01 14.15 -12.78
C ILE A 77 4.56 15.06 -11.67
N TRP A 78 4.98 14.49 -10.54
CA TRP A 78 5.50 15.26 -9.42
C TRP A 78 6.82 15.98 -9.74
N HIS A 79 7.72 15.34 -10.51
CA HIS A 79 8.93 16.00 -10.98
C HIS A 79 8.61 17.16 -11.94
N GLY A 80 7.69 16.92 -12.88
CA GLY A 80 7.32 17.92 -13.88
C GLY A 80 6.64 19.17 -13.31
N THR A 81 5.84 19.05 -12.24
CA THR A 81 5.20 20.22 -11.61
C THR A 81 6.17 21.06 -10.79
N LEU A 82 7.15 20.42 -10.13
CA LEU A 82 8.21 21.14 -9.41
C LEU A 82 9.16 21.89 -10.36
N GLU A 83 9.47 21.33 -11.53
CA GLU A 83 10.28 21.99 -12.54
C GLU A 83 9.58 23.20 -13.16
N ARG A 84 8.25 23.15 -13.30
CA ARG A 84 7.43 24.26 -13.84
C ARG A 84 7.20 25.40 -12.85
N CYS A 85 7.22 25.11 -11.55
CA CYS A 85 7.02 26.10 -10.48
C CYS A 85 8.25 26.18 -9.55
N PRO A 86 9.42 26.63 -10.04
CA PRO A 86 10.58 26.82 -9.18
C PRO A 86 10.26 27.85 -8.10
N ASN A 87 10.42 27.46 -6.83
CA ASN A 87 10.09 28.21 -5.60
C ASN A 87 8.60 28.44 -5.24
N ASP A 88 7.63 28.05 -6.08
CA ASP A 88 6.21 28.09 -5.74
C ASP A 88 5.61 26.69 -5.54
N HIS A 89 5.86 26.15 -4.34
CA HIS A 89 5.32 24.86 -3.91
C HIS A 89 3.79 24.85 -3.81
N THR A 90 3.14 26.01 -3.65
CA THR A 90 1.66 26.07 -3.54
C THR A 90 1.03 25.86 -4.91
N ALA A 91 1.58 26.51 -5.95
CA ALA A 91 1.17 26.30 -7.33
C ALA A 91 1.45 24.86 -7.79
N ALA A 92 2.62 24.31 -7.47
CA ALA A 92 2.99 22.94 -7.81
C ALA A 92 2.04 21.89 -7.19
N PHE A 93 1.58 22.11 -5.96
CA PHE A 93 0.62 21.21 -5.30
C PHE A 93 -0.80 21.35 -5.86
N ALA A 94 -1.23 22.55 -6.26
CA ALA A 94 -2.53 22.73 -6.91
C ALA A 94 -2.59 22.04 -8.29
N GLU A 95 -1.52 22.13 -9.09
CA GLU A 95 -1.42 21.43 -10.39
C GLU A 95 -1.35 19.90 -10.20
N TYR A 96 -0.68 19.42 -9.15
CA TYR A 96 -0.60 18.00 -8.84
C TYR A 96 -1.92 17.38 -8.36
N GLU A 97 -2.78 18.17 -7.71
CA GLU A 97 -4.07 17.71 -7.15
C GLU A 97 -5.24 17.78 -8.15
N THR A 98 -4.99 18.25 -9.38
CA THR A 98 -5.99 18.35 -10.48
C THR A 98 -5.95 17.13 -11.38
#